data_AF-A0A424IQS1-F1
#
_entry.id   AF-A0A424IQS1-F1
#
_cell.length_a   1.000
_cell.length_b   1.000
_cell.length_c   1.000
_cell.angle_alpha   90.00
_cell.angle_beta   90.00
_cell.angle_gamma   90.00
#
_symmetry.space_group_name_H-M   'P 1'
#
loop_
_entity.id
_entity.type
_entity.pdbx_description
1 polymer ?
#
loop_
_entity_poly.entity_id
_entity_poly.type
_entity_poly.pdbx_seq_one_letter_code
_entity_poly.pdbx_strand_id
1 'polypeptide(L)'
;MAESRFSFDSADEAATARLAAWLGAALDKPVLIFLNGDLGAGKTAFARGFIRALHGQNTQVPSPTFALVQPYEAEAALPILHADLYRLGAPEELDELGIIDALADHICLIEWAQNGGGILPEADINIHLEATQYGRAITISAAPHLCAQLDKAATRDAALSAFLATTDWADAQRAPLAGDASTRRYERLQSNTAESTNTAKPAVLMDWQAAPDGPPVYDGKPYSQLAHLAEAMPRFADMVTWLRAHGLAAPQLYALDRAAGFALLEDFGDRTLAAEARFDKPLDQMVFYFEAVETLLHLHAQDAPDFLPAYDGAVQAIETSLFTDWYLPHCGVTPDATAKAEWRAIWQKLGDDLAATNQVAVLRDYHSVNLIWRDQAQARHRIGLIDVQDALKGHAAY
;
A
#
# COMPACT_ATOMS: atom_id res chain seq x y z
N MET A 1 20.76 -24.32 13.85
CA MET A 1 20.49 -23.51 12.65
C MET A 1 20.63 -22.06 13.08
N ALA A 2 21.27 -21.21 12.29
CA ALA A 2 21.59 -19.85 12.73
C ALA A 2 20.32 -18.98 12.78
N GLU A 3 20.09 -18.31 13.91
CA GLU A 3 19.12 -17.21 14.02
C GLU A 3 19.65 -16.02 13.22
N SER A 4 18.75 -15.31 12.54
CA SER A 4 19.10 -14.02 11.92
C SER A 4 18.88 -12.92 12.93
N ARG A 5 19.92 -12.10 13.13
CA ARG A 5 19.90 -10.95 14.01
C ARG A 5 20.17 -9.69 13.23
N PHE A 6 19.22 -8.78 13.27
CA PHE A 6 19.30 -7.46 12.65
C PHE A 6 19.40 -6.40 13.73
N SER A 7 20.19 -5.36 13.49
CA SER A 7 20.37 -4.24 14.42
C SER A 7 20.11 -2.94 13.68
N PHE A 8 19.32 -2.07 14.30
CA PHE A 8 18.88 -0.81 13.72
C PHE A 8 19.01 0.30 14.74
N ASP A 9 19.54 1.44 14.30
CA ASP A 9 19.47 2.69 15.06
C ASP A 9 18.27 3.51 14.56
N SER A 10 17.39 3.85 15.49
CA SER A 10 16.19 4.64 15.24
C SER A 10 16.33 6.01 15.89
N ALA A 11 16.46 7.06 15.07
CA ALA A 11 16.65 8.43 15.55
C ALA A 11 15.36 9.04 16.14
N ASP A 12 14.18 8.60 15.67
CA ASP A 12 12.89 9.18 16.02
C ASP A 12 11.72 8.18 15.88
N GLU A 13 10.49 8.67 16.08
CA GLU A 13 9.28 7.84 15.94
C GLU A 13 9.03 7.43 14.47
N ALA A 14 9.39 8.27 13.50
CA ALA A 14 9.21 7.97 12.08
C ALA A 14 10.14 6.84 11.61
N ALA A 15 11.39 6.82 12.07
CA ALA A 15 12.34 5.74 11.84
C ALA A 15 11.88 4.42 12.48
N THR A 16 11.31 4.50 13.69
CA THR A 16 10.68 3.34 14.35
C THR A 16 9.49 2.82 13.55
N ALA A 17 8.62 3.71 13.09
CA ALA A 17 7.45 3.34 12.27
C ALA A 17 7.86 2.75 10.92
N ARG A 18 8.92 3.26 10.28
CA ARG A 18 9.49 2.70 9.05
C ARG A 18 10.02 1.29 9.26
N LEU A 19 10.76 1.06 10.35
CA LEU A 19 11.24 -0.28 10.69
C LEU A 19 10.08 -1.25 10.95
N ALA A 20 9.04 -0.78 11.65
CA ALA A 20 7.84 -1.57 11.91
C ALA A 20 7.08 -1.90 10.62
N ALA A 21 6.97 -0.94 9.68
CA ALA A 21 6.37 -1.15 8.37
C ALA A 21 7.19 -2.11 7.50
N TRP A 22 8.53 -2.00 7.52
CA TRP A 22 9.43 -2.94 6.86
C TRP A 22 9.22 -4.37 7.36
N LEU A 23 9.12 -4.55 8.69
CA LEU A 23 8.88 -5.86 9.28
C LEU A 23 7.49 -6.39 8.90
N GLY A 24 6.44 -5.57 9.02
CA GLY A 24 5.08 -5.96 8.67
C GLY A 24 4.94 -6.39 7.20
N ALA A 25 5.50 -5.61 6.28
CA ALA A 25 5.48 -5.93 4.85
C ALA A 25 6.29 -7.20 4.50
N ALA A 26 7.22 -7.59 5.36
CA ALA A 26 7.99 -8.81 5.19
C ALA A 26 7.25 -10.05 5.69
N LEU A 27 6.06 -9.97 6.28
CA LEU A 27 5.34 -11.10 6.88
C LEU A 27 4.07 -11.43 6.09
N ASP A 28 3.88 -12.70 5.77
CA ASP A 28 2.75 -13.21 4.96
C ASP A 28 1.95 -14.32 5.68
N LYS A 29 2.29 -14.61 6.95
CA LYS A 29 1.67 -15.65 7.77
C LYS A 29 1.50 -15.21 9.22
N PRO A 30 0.61 -15.86 10.00
CA PRO A 30 0.56 -15.70 11.45
C PRO A 30 1.93 -15.88 12.08
N VAL A 31 2.32 -14.97 12.97
CA VAL A 31 3.60 -14.98 13.68
C VAL A 31 3.46 -14.42 15.09
N LEU A 32 4.22 -14.97 16.04
CA LEU A 32 4.32 -14.48 17.41
C LEU A 32 5.52 -13.55 17.55
N ILE A 33 5.27 -12.29 17.94
CA ILE A 33 6.28 -11.25 18.08
C ILE A 33 6.28 -10.75 19.53
N PHE A 34 7.43 -10.86 20.20
CA PHE A 34 7.64 -10.26 21.51
C PHE A 34 8.31 -8.90 21.40
N LEU A 35 7.70 -7.90 22.03
CA LEU A 35 8.22 -6.54 22.16
C LEU A 35 8.84 -6.36 23.55
N ASN A 36 10.17 -6.32 23.59
CA ASN A 36 10.96 -6.28 24.82
C ASN A 36 11.64 -4.92 24.99
N GLY A 37 11.81 -4.52 26.25
CA GLY A 37 12.49 -3.27 26.63
C GLY A 37 11.82 -2.60 27.82
N ASP A 38 12.51 -1.63 28.41
CA ASP A 38 12.05 -0.93 29.61
C ASP A 38 10.78 -0.10 29.38
N LEU A 39 10.19 0.41 30.48
CA LEU A 39 9.10 1.37 30.40
C LEU A 39 9.55 2.62 29.64
N GLY A 40 8.79 3.01 28.61
CA GLY A 40 9.16 4.14 27.74
C GLY A 40 10.14 3.80 26.60
N ALA A 41 10.62 2.55 26.50
CA ALA A 41 11.52 2.12 25.42
C ALA A 41 10.90 2.26 24.01
N GLY A 42 9.58 2.37 23.90
CA GLY A 42 8.88 2.59 22.63
C GLY A 42 8.18 1.36 22.04
N LYS A 43 7.98 0.31 22.83
CA LYS A 43 7.23 -0.91 22.45
C LYS A 43 5.89 -0.60 21.77
N THR A 44 5.02 0.16 22.43
CA THR A 44 3.72 0.59 21.86
C THR A 44 3.87 1.46 20.62
N ALA A 45 4.93 2.27 20.51
CA ALA A 45 5.18 3.07 19.31
C ALA A 45 5.55 2.17 18.11
N PHE A 46 6.34 1.12 18.35
CA PHE A 46 6.63 0.09 17.35
C PHE A 46 5.34 -0.65 16.95
N ALA A 47 4.56 -1.14 17.92
CA ALA A 47 3.29 -1.84 17.67
C ALA A 47 2.34 -0.97 16.83
N ARG A 48 2.22 0.32 17.17
CA ARG A 48 1.44 1.29 16.41
C ARG A 48 1.92 1.45 14.98
N GLY A 49 3.22 1.60 14.76
CA GLY A 49 3.80 1.68 13.43
C GLY A 49 3.51 0.42 12.61
N PHE A 50 3.64 -0.75 13.22
CA PHE A 50 3.38 -2.05 12.61
C PHE A 50 1.91 -2.20 12.20
N ILE A 51 0.99 -1.98 13.15
CA ILE A 51 -0.45 -2.11 12.92
C ILE A 51 -0.93 -1.11 11.88
N ARG A 52 -0.48 0.15 11.93
CA ARG A 52 -0.85 1.16 10.92
C ARG A 52 -0.30 0.86 9.53
N ALA A 53 0.84 0.18 9.44
CA ALA A 53 1.37 -0.24 8.16
C ALA A 53 0.49 -1.30 7.48
N LEU A 54 -0.11 -2.21 8.26
CA LEU A 54 -0.93 -3.31 7.73
C LEU A 54 -2.45 -3.00 7.70
N HIS A 55 -2.96 -2.24 8.66
CA HIS A 55 -4.39 -1.90 8.79
C HIS A 55 -4.71 -0.44 8.45
N GLY A 56 -3.74 0.30 7.90
CA GLY A 56 -3.92 1.68 7.45
C GLY A 56 -3.53 2.75 8.47
N GLN A 57 -3.05 3.89 7.95
CA GLN A 57 -2.42 4.95 8.77
C GLN A 57 -3.37 5.66 9.74
N ASN A 58 -4.68 5.64 9.46
CA ASN A 58 -5.70 6.26 10.32
C ASN A 58 -6.16 5.34 11.46
N THR A 59 -5.68 4.10 11.52
CA THR A 59 -6.04 3.14 12.56
C THR A 59 -5.58 3.64 13.92
N GLN A 60 -6.53 3.65 14.86
CA GLN A 60 -6.29 4.05 16.25
C GLN A 60 -5.67 2.87 16.99
N VAL A 61 -4.44 3.06 17.47
CA VAL A 61 -3.68 2.03 18.18
C VAL A 61 -3.28 2.59 19.55
N PRO A 62 -4.21 2.62 20.51
CA PRO A 62 -3.89 2.96 21.89
C PRO A 62 -3.04 1.85 22.53
N SER A 63 -2.36 2.16 23.63
CA SER A 63 -1.72 1.10 24.43
C SER A 63 -2.80 0.23 25.08
N PRO A 64 -2.81 -1.10 24.88
CA PRO A 64 -3.79 -1.97 25.50
C PRO A 64 -3.49 -2.24 26.98
N THR A 65 -2.60 -1.49 27.65
CA THR A 65 -2.19 -1.72 29.05
C THR A 65 -3.35 -1.95 30.03
N PHE A 66 -4.50 -1.31 29.85
CA PHE A 66 -5.69 -1.54 30.69
C PHE A 66 -6.68 -2.56 30.13
N ALA A 67 -6.76 -2.67 28.80
CA ALA A 67 -7.61 -3.66 28.13
C ALA A 67 -6.95 -5.06 28.09
N LEU A 68 -5.65 -5.12 28.37
CA LEU A 68 -4.70 -6.22 28.16
C LEU A 68 -4.53 -6.63 26.70
N VAL A 69 -5.61 -6.66 25.92
CA VAL A 69 -5.64 -7.12 24.52
C VAL A 69 -6.48 -6.18 23.67
N GLN A 70 -6.05 -5.96 22.42
CA GLN A 70 -6.76 -5.21 21.40
C GLN A 70 -6.64 -5.92 20.05
N PRO A 71 -7.74 -6.45 19.48
CA PRO A 71 -7.74 -7.04 18.15
C PRO A 71 -7.86 -5.97 17.07
N TYR A 72 -7.29 -6.27 15.91
CA TYR A 72 -7.39 -5.50 14.67
C TYR A 72 -7.70 -6.47 13.53
N GLU A 73 -8.89 -6.34 12.99
CA GLU A 73 -9.35 -7.14 11.85
C GLU A 73 -9.10 -6.41 10.53
N ALA A 74 -8.94 -7.16 9.45
CA ALA A 74 -8.91 -6.65 8.09
C ALA A 74 -9.38 -7.73 7.11
N GLU A 75 -10.12 -7.34 6.07
CA GLU A 75 -10.60 -8.30 5.06
C GLU A 75 -9.47 -8.79 4.13
N ALA A 76 -8.45 -7.96 3.92
CA ALA A 76 -7.36 -8.20 2.96
C ALA A 76 -5.96 -8.29 3.61
N ALA A 77 -5.88 -8.28 4.95
CA ALA A 77 -4.62 -8.41 5.68
C ALA A 77 -4.78 -9.43 6.82
N LEU A 78 -3.67 -9.96 7.32
CA LEU A 78 -3.68 -10.85 8.48
C LEU A 78 -4.23 -10.10 9.69
N PRO A 79 -5.13 -10.71 10.48
CA PRO A 79 -5.61 -10.08 11.70
C PRO A 79 -4.46 -9.96 12.70
N ILE A 80 -4.48 -8.90 13.51
CA ILE A 80 -3.44 -8.62 14.50
C ILE A 80 -4.07 -8.62 15.89
N LEU A 81 -3.43 -9.32 16.83
CA LEU A 81 -3.72 -9.21 18.25
C LEU A 81 -2.59 -8.44 18.94
N HIS A 82 -2.88 -7.25 19.46
CA HIS A 82 -1.92 -6.48 20.28
C HIS A 82 -2.21 -6.70 21.76
N ALA A 83 -1.26 -7.29 22.48
CA ALA A 83 -1.37 -7.53 23.91
C ALA A 83 -0.29 -6.77 24.70
N ASP A 84 -0.65 -6.27 25.88
CA ASP A 84 0.27 -5.72 26.88
C ASP A 84 0.03 -6.44 28.21
N LEU A 85 0.95 -7.35 28.54
CA LEU A 85 0.83 -8.21 29.71
C LEU A 85 1.39 -7.57 30.99
N TYR A 86 1.70 -6.27 31.00
CA TYR A 86 2.24 -5.58 32.17
C TYR A 86 1.34 -5.70 33.41
N ARG A 87 0.02 -5.80 33.20
CA ARG A 87 -0.99 -5.91 34.27
C ARG A 87 -1.65 -7.29 34.36
N LEU A 88 -1.10 -8.30 33.69
CA LEU A 88 -1.62 -9.67 33.77
C LEU A 88 -1.54 -10.18 35.22
N GLY A 89 -2.65 -10.69 35.75
CA GLY A 89 -2.72 -11.15 37.13
C GLY A 89 -2.02 -12.50 37.32
N ALA A 90 -2.34 -13.45 36.43
CA ALA A 90 -1.75 -14.77 36.39
C ALA A 90 -1.57 -15.26 34.93
N PRO A 91 -0.53 -16.04 34.62
CA PRO A 91 -0.30 -16.59 33.28
C PRO A 91 -1.51 -17.33 32.68
N GLU A 92 -2.30 -18.01 33.50
CA GLU A 92 -3.45 -18.81 33.05
C GLU A 92 -4.56 -17.96 32.40
N GLU A 93 -4.60 -16.65 32.69
CA GLU A 93 -5.55 -15.70 32.09
C GLU A 93 -5.33 -15.51 30.58
N LEU A 94 -4.19 -15.93 30.02
CA LEU A 94 -3.89 -15.81 28.59
C LEU A 94 -4.92 -16.51 27.68
N ASP A 95 -5.44 -17.65 28.13
CA ASP A 95 -6.48 -18.41 27.42
C ASP A 95 -7.81 -17.67 27.42
N GLU A 96 -8.21 -17.13 28.59
CA GLU A 96 -9.43 -16.33 28.74
C GLU A 96 -9.40 -15.02 27.92
N LEU A 97 -8.20 -14.46 27.73
CA LEU A 97 -7.97 -13.28 26.89
C LEU A 97 -7.93 -13.60 25.39
N GLY A 98 -8.07 -14.87 24.99
CA GLY A 98 -8.06 -15.32 23.61
C GLY A 98 -6.69 -15.28 22.93
N ILE A 99 -5.60 -15.09 23.70
CA ILE A 99 -4.25 -14.99 23.14
C ILE A 99 -3.80 -16.33 22.57
N ILE A 100 -4.14 -17.44 23.24
CA ILE A 100 -3.74 -18.78 22.83
C ILE A 100 -4.39 -19.18 21.50
N ASP A 101 -5.68 -18.91 21.34
CA ASP A 101 -6.40 -19.16 20.09
C ASP A 101 -5.83 -18.34 18.93
N ALA A 102 -5.52 -17.06 19.18
CA ALA A 102 -5.00 -16.14 18.16
C ALA A 102 -3.60 -16.54 17.62
N LEU A 103 -2.82 -17.36 18.33
CA LEU A 103 -1.51 -17.83 17.85
C LEU A 103 -1.61 -18.61 16.54
N ALA A 104 -2.77 -19.20 16.23
CA ALA A 104 -2.95 -20.03 15.05
C ALA A 104 -3.15 -19.23 13.75
N ASP A 105 -3.78 -18.06 13.83
CA ASP A 105 -4.29 -17.32 12.68
C ASP A 105 -4.03 -15.80 12.71
N HIS A 106 -3.48 -15.25 13.82
CA HIS A 106 -3.14 -13.83 13.93
C HIS A 106 -1.63 -13.57 13.94
N ILE A 107 -1.26 -12.35 13.58
CA ILE A 107 0.01 -11.77 14.06
C ILE A 107 -0.20 -11.33 15.50
N CYS A 108 0.54 -11.93 16.44
CA CYS A 108 0.45 -11.57 17.86
C CYS A 108 1.60 -10.64 18.24
N LEU A 109 1.31 -9.39 18.55
CA LEU A 109 2.26 -8.41 19.10
C LEU A 109 2.12 -8.37 20.62
N ILE A 110 3.05 -8.98 21.35
CA ILE A 110 2.96 -9.08 22.82
C ILE A 110 4.05 -8.23 23.48
N GLU A 111 3.62 -7.19 24.21
CA GLU A 111 4.46 -6.45 25.15
C GLU A 111 4.52 -7.18 26.50
N TRP A 112 5.68 -7.17 27.16
CA TRP A 112 5.88 -7.79 28.48
C TRP A 112 5.59 -9.30 28.53
N ALA A 113 5.93 -10.02 27.45
CA ALA A 113 5.69 -11.46 27.28
C ALA A 113 6.20 -12.34 28.44
N GLN A 114 7.24 -11.90 29.16
CA GLN A 114 7.76 -12.60 30.34
C GLN A 114 6.71 -12.81 31.45
N ASN A 115 5.67 -11.99 31.51
CA ASN A 115 4.58 -12.13 32.48
C ASN A 115 3.65 -13.32 32.15
N GLY A 116 3.72 -13.86 30.94
CA GLY A 116 2.97 -15.04 30.49
C GLY A 116 3.48 -16.38 31.02
N GLY A 117 4.44 -16.39 31.95
CA GLY A 117 4.78 -17.55 32.79
C GLY A 117 5.20 -18.84 32.07
N GLY A 118 5.64 -18.79 30.81
CA GLY A 118 6.03 -19.96 30.02
C GLY A 118 4.86 -20.72 29.37
N ILE A 119 3.63 -20.19 29.43
CA ILE A 119 2.48 -20.68 28.67
C ILE A 119 2.63 -20.29 27.18
N LEU A 120 3.11 -19.08 26.92
CA LEU A 120 3.43 -18.65 25.57
C LEU A 120 4.60 -19.50 25.01
N PRO A 121 4.52 -19.94 23.73
CA PRO A 121 5.65 -20.58 23.09
C PRO A 121 6.80 -19.59 22.87
N GLU A 122 7.94 -20.09 22.41
CA GLU A 122 9.01 -19.20 21.95
C GLU A 122 8.50 -18.31 20.81
N ALA A 123 8.81 -17.02 20.87
CA ALA A 123 8.43 -16.10 19.82
C ALA A 123 9.18 -16.38 18.52
N ASP A 124 8.47 -16.28 17.40
CA ASP A 124 9.06 -16.34 16.07
C ASP A 124 9.98 -15.13 15.83
N ILE A 125 9.63 -13.98 16.43
CA ILE A 125 10.45 -12.77 16.39
C ILE A 125 10.55 -12.15 17.78
N ASN A 126 11.77 -11.92 18.24
CA ASN A 126 12.08 -11.14 19.43
C ASN A 126 12.60 -9.76 19.03
N ILE A 127 11.89 -8.70 19.42
CA ILE A 127 12.29 -7.31 19.21
C ILE A 127 12.71 -6.73 20.55
N HIS A 128 13.96 -6.29 20.66
CA HIS A 128 14.47 -5.59 21.84
C HIS A 128 14.67 -4.12 21.52
N LEU A 129 13.99 -3.24 22.26
CA LEU A 129 14.11 -1.79 22.15
C LEU A 129 14.84 -1.23 23.37
N GLU A 130 15.92 -0.51 23.12
CA GLU A 130 16.71 0.16 24.15
C GLU A 130 16.77 1.66 23.86
N ALA A 131 16.41 2.48 24.85
CA ALA A 131 16.53 3.93 24.73
C ALA A 131 18.00 4.36 24.80
N THR A 132 18.45 5.19 23.87
CA THR A 132 19.81 5.73 23.82
C THR A 132 19.78 7.26 23.94
N GLN A 133 20.95 7.88 24.05
CA GLN A 133 21.05 9.36 24.10
C GLN A 133 20.47 10.04 22.84
N TYR A 134 20.53 9.38 21.69
CA TYR A 134 20.19 9.96 20.38
C TYR A 134 18.99 9.29 19.71
N GLY A 135 18.23 8.46 20.45
CA GLY A 135 17.10 7.72 19.89
C GLY A 135 16.92 6.37 20.56
N ARG A 136 16.86 5.30 19.74
CA ARG A 136 16.66 3.92 20.18
C ARG A 136 17.54 2.96 19.40
N ALA A 137 18.15 2.01 20.09
CA ALA A 137 18.75 0.83 19.47
C ALA A 137 17.69 -0.27 19.43
N ILE A 138 17.41 -0.82 18.25
CA ILE A 138 16.42 -1.87 18.05
C ILE A 138 17.12 -3.10 17.50
N THR A 139 17.04 -4.21 18.24
CA THR A 139 17.53 -5.52 17.78
C THR A 139 16.34 -6.41 17.44
N ILE A 140 16.36 -7.02 16.26
CA ILE A 140 15.38 -8.03 15.83
C ILE A 140 16.10 -9.37 15.72
N SER A 141 15.64 -10.37 16.46
CA SER A 141 16.10 -11.76 16.34
C SER A 141 14.94 -12.62 15.85
N ALA A 142 15.16 -13.41 14.81
CA ALA A 142 14.11 -14.18 14.17
C ALA A 142 14.41 -15.68 14.16
N ALA A 143 13.36 -16.48 14.30
CA ALA A 143 13.39 -17.92 14.20
C ALA A 143 13.90 -18.37 12.81
N PRO A 144 14.53 -19.56 12.70
CA PRO A 144 15.15 -20.03 11.46
C PRO A 144 14.21 -20.04 10.23
N HIS A 145 12.91 -20.27 10.42
CA HIS A 145 11.95 -20.33 9.32
C HIS A 145 11.61 -18.96 8.71
N LEU A 146 11.88 -17.85 9.42
CA LEU A 146 11.67 -16.48 8.93
C LEU A 146 12.95 -15.84 8.37
N CYS A 147 14.12 -16.41 8.65
CA CYS A 147 15.42 -15.82 8.31
C CYS A 147 15.54 -15.46 6.83
N ALA A 148 15.24 -16.40 5.92
CA ALA A 148 15.37 -16.17 4.48
C ALA A 148 14.45 -15.04 3.97
N GLN A 149 13.25 -14.91 4.55
CA GLN A 149 12.27 -13.89 4.19
C GLN A 149 12.73 -12.51 4.68
N LEU A 150 13.22 -12.41 5.91
CA LEU A 150 13.77 -11.17 6.46
C LEU A 150 15.09 -10.75 5.78
N ASP A 151 15.96 -11.70 5.42
CA ASP A 151 17.18 -11.43 4.66
C ASP A 151 16.87 -10.87 3.27
N LYS A 152 15.85 -11.42 2.60
CA LYS A 152 15.36 -10.90 1.33
C LYS A 152 14.83 -9.48 1.49
N ALA A 153 14.04 -9.21 2.53
CA ALA A 153 13.52 -7.88 2.83
C ALA A 153 14.64 -6.87 3.17
N ALA A 154 15.65 -7.28 3.92
CA ALA A 154 16.82 -6.46 4.24
C ALA A 154 17.65 -6.14 2.99
N THR A 155 17.86 -7.13 2.13
CA THR A 155 18.56 -6.95 0.83
C THR A 155 17.80 -5.96 -0.06
N ARG A 156 16.46 -6.03 -0.08
CA ARG A 156 15.61 -5.10 -0.83
C ARG A 156 15.73 -3.67 -0.30
N ASP A 157 15.70 -3.47 1.02
CA ASP A 157 15.84 -2.14 1.63
C ASP A 157 17.24 -1.55 1.45
N ALA A 158 18.29 -2.40 1.45
CA ALA A 158 19.64 -1.98 1.10
C ALA A 158 19.74 -1.51 -0.36
N ALA A 159 19.10 -2.21 -1.30
CA ALA A 159 19.04 -1.78 -2.70
C ALA A 159 18.28 -0.45 -2.87
N LEU A 160 17.16 -0.27 -2.15
CA LEU A 160 16.40 0.98 -2.15
C LEU A 160 17.23 2.14 -1.59
N SER A 161 17.98 1.90 -0.51
CA SER A 161 18.88 2.89 0.08
C SER A 161 20.05 3.25 -0.84
N ALA A 162 20.61 2.26 -1.56
CA ALA A 162 21.63 2.49 -2.57
C ALA A 162 21.10 3.32 -3.75
N PHE A 163 19.85 3.07 -4.18
CA PHE A 163 19.17 3.88 -5.19
C PHE A 163 19.01 5.34 -4.72
N LEU A 164 18.49 5.57 -3.51
CA LEU A 164 18.36 6.91 -2.94
C LEU A 164 19.70 7.65 -2.84
N ALA A 165 20.78 6.95 -2.50
CA ALA A 165 22.12 7.52 -2.40
C ALA A 165 22.65 8.09 -3.73
N THR A 166 22.02 7.75 -4.86
CA THR A 166 22.34 8.32 -6.18
C THR A 166 21.60 9.63 -6.50
N THR A 167 20.77 10.12 -5.58
CA THR A 167 19.88 11.28 -5.76
C THR A 167 20.17 12.37 -4.73
N ASP A 168 19.61 13.56 -4.94
CA ASP A 168 19.66 14.66 -3.97
C ASP A 168 18.89 14.36 -2.65
N TRP A 169 18.24 13.19 -2.57
CA TRP A 169 17.44 12.72 -1.44
C TRP A 169 18.16 11.65 -0.61
N ALA A 170 19.48 11.45 -0.83
CA ALA A 170 20.30 10.46 -0.13
C ALA A 170 20.15 10.53 1.41
N ASP A 171 20.15 11.76 1.94
CA ASP A 171 20.07 12.03 3.38
C ASP A 171 18.67 12.39 3.85
N ALA A 172 17.62 12.13 3.06
CA ALA A 172 16.26 12.53 3.41
C ALA A 172 15.69 11.72 4.58
N GLN A 173 14.89 12.38 5.42
CA GLN A 173 14.09 11.68 6.42
C GLN A 173 12.96 10.92 5.71
N ARG A 174 12.83 9.62 6.02
CA ARG A 174 11.89 8.68 5.40
C ARG A 174 10.79 8.30 6.38
N ALA A 175 9.53 8.44 5.98
CA ALA A 175 8.37 7.97 6.72
C ALA A 175 7.45 7.12 5.83
N PRO A 176 6.83 6.04 6.34
CA PRO A 176 5.82 5.29 5.58
C PRO A 176 4.70 6.20 5.09
N LEU A 177 4.31 6.04 3.83
CA LEU A 177 3.09 6.63 3.28
C LEU A 177 2.04 5.53 3.15
N ALA A 178 0.78 5.84 3.41
CA ALA A 178 -0.30 4.88 3.26
C ALA A 178 -0.29 4.32 1.82
N GLY A 179 -0.19 2.99 1.69
CA GLY A 179 -0.41 2.30 0.44
C GLY A 179 -1.90 2.04 0.21
N ASP A 180 -2.24 1.71 -1.02
CA ASP A 180 -3.46 1.00 -1.39
C ASP A 180 -3.35 -0.47 -0.97
N ALA A 181 -4.37 -1.29 -1.26
CA ALA A 181 -4.34 -2.74 -1.02
C ALA A 181 -3.38 -3.49 -1.98
N SER A 182 -2.42 -2.81 -2.59
CA SER A 182 -1.48 -3.38 -3.55
C SER A 182 -0.17 -3.80 -2.88
N THR A 183 0.70 -4.45 -3.64
CA THR A 183 2.07 -4.82 -3.22
C THR A 183 3.06 -3.65 -3.26
N ARG A 184 2.60 -2.44 -3.62
CA ARG A 184 3.42 -1.25 -3.77
C ARG A 184 3.71 -0.64 -2.40
N ARG A 185 4.98 -0.40 -2.11
CA ARG A 185 5.38 0.31 -0.90
C ARG A 185 5.71 1.76 -1.24
N TYR A 186 5.16 2.68 -0.46
CA TYR A 186 5.43 4.11 -0.57
C TYR A 186 6.02 4.67 0.71
N GLU A 187 7.00 5.57 0.56
CA GLU A 187 7.55 6.34 1.66
C GLU A 187 7.60 7.82 1.28
N ARG A 188 7.14 8.69 2.16
CA ARG A 188 7.28 10.14 2.01
C ARG A 188 8.66 10.56 2.51
N LEU A 189 9.33 11.37 1.71
CA LEU A 189 10.66 11.91 1.99
C LEU A 189 10.57 13.39 2.35
N GLN A 190 11.29 13.78 3.39
CA GLN A 190 11.52 15.18 3.77
C GLN A 190 13.00 15.50 3.66
N SER A 191 13.32 16.60 2.99
CA SER A 191 14.72 17.01 2.82
C SER A 191 15.30 17.50 4.15
N ASN A 192 16.50 17.02 4.48
CA ASN A 192 17.27 17.49 5.64
C ASN A 192 18.06 18.78 5.35
N THR A 193 18.20 19.19 4.09
CA THR A 193 18.86 20.45 3.69
C THR A 193 17.88 21.63 3.79
N ALA A 194 17.29 21.81 4.96
CA ALA A 194 16.39 22.92 5.27
C ALA A 194 17.13 24.21 5.67
N GLU A 195 18.29 24.49 5.06
CA GLU A 195 18.84 25.85 5.05
C GLU A 195 18.39 26.54 3.76
N SER A 196 17.53 27.54 3.93
CA SER A 196 17.01 28.48 2.94
C SER A 196 15.72 28.08 2.21
N THR A 197 14.62 28.59 2.77
CA THR A 197 13.29 28.85 2.18
C THR A 197 12.27 27.72 2.22
N ASN A 198 11.02 28.15 2.35
CA ASN A 198 9.76 27.43 2.50
C ASN A 198 9.40 26.55 1.26
N THR A 199 10.39 25.90 0.63
CA THR A 199 10.32 25.42 -0.76
C THR A 199 10.92 24.03 -1.02
N ALA A 200 11.47 23.32 -0.03
CA ALA A 200 11.80 21.90 -0.22
C ALA A 200 10.49 21.10 -0.26
N LYS A 201 9.90 20.98 -1.46
CA LYS A 201 8.69 20.16 -1.67
C LYS A 201 9.03 18.72 -1.31
N PRO A 202 8.20 18.02 -0.52
CA PRO A 202 8.40 16.61 -0.23
C PRO A 202 8.43 15.77 -1.51
N ALA A 203 8.99 14.57 -1.42
CA ALA A 203 9.01 13.58 -2.49
C ALA A 203 8.39 12.27 -2.00
N VAL A 204 7.94 11.44 -2.93
CA VAL A 204 7.46 10.08 -2.65
C VAL A 204 8.43 9.08 -3.26
N LEU A 205 8.92 8.16 -2.44
CA LEU A 205 9.67 7.00 -2.86
C LEU A 205 8.72 5.83 -3.07
N MET A 206 8.72 5.27 -4.27
CA MET A 206 7.96 4.08 -4.65
C MET A 206 8.92 2.89 -4.76
N ASP A 207 8.54 1.79 -4.12
CA ASP A 207 9.12 0.47 -4.27
C ASP A 207 8.04 -0.48 -4.79
N TRP A 208 8.14 -0.83 -6.07
CA TRP A 208 7.21 -1.75 -6.73
C TRP A 208 7.93 -2.68 -7.70
N GLN A 209 8.39 -3.80 -7.14
CA GLN A 209 9.01 -4.88 -7.89
C GLN A 209 7.96 -5.67 -8.69
N ALA A 210 8.35 -6.18 -9.86
CA ALA A 210 7.56 -7.17 -10.57
C ALA A 210 7.30 -8.40 -9.67
N ALA A 211 6.03 -8.69 -9.42
CA ALA A 211 5.61 -9.90 -8.74
C ALA A 211 5.38 -11.03 -9.76
N PRO A 212 5.46 -12.31 -9.36
CA PRO A 212 4.94 -13.39 -10.18
C PRO A 212 3.44 -13.21 -10.41
N ASP A 213 2.99 -13.62 -11.57
CA ASP A 213 1.57 -13.74 -11.91
C ASP A 213 0.78 -14.46 -10.79
N GLY A 214 -0.43 -13.95 -10.53
CA GLY A 214 -1.38 -14.60 -9.65
C GLY A 214 -1.80 -16.00 -10.15
N PRO A 215 -2.55 -16.77 -9.34
CA PRO A 215 -3.02 -18.07 -9.76
C PRO A 215 -3.87 -17.97 -11.05
N PRO A 216 -3.83 -18.98 -11.93
CA PRO A 216 -4.67 -18.99 -13.12
C PRO A 216 -6.13 -19.22 -12.73
N VAL A 217 -6.96 -18.17 -12.84
CA VAL A 217 -8.38 -18.21 -12.46
C VAL A 217 -9.29 -18.40 -13.69
N TYR A 218 -8.86 -17.94 -14.86
CA TYR A 218 -9.70 -17.88 -16.07
C TYR A 218 -8.98 -18.54 -17.25
N ASP A 219 -9.46 -19.71 -17.68
CA ASP A 219 -8.91 -20.46 -18.83
C ASP A 219 -7.38 -20.66 -18.79
N GLY A 220 -6.85 -20.91 -17.58
CA GLY A 220 -5.42 -21.13 -17.37
C GLY A 220 -4.58 -19.84 -17.29
N LYS A 221 -5.21 -18.67 -17.28
CA LYS A 221 -4.53 -17.37 -17.15
C LYS A 221 -4.88 -16.65 -15.84
N PRO A 222 -3.92 -15.87 -15.28
CA PRO A 222 -4.18 -14.96 -14.17
C PRO A 222 -5.15 -13.85 -14.58
N TYR A 223 -5.91 -13.35 -13.62
CA TYR A 223 -6.82 -12.22 -13.84
C TYR A 223 -6.07 -10.97 -14.31
N SER A 224 -4.91 -10.65 -13.71
CA SER A 224 -4.08 -9.48 -14.07
C SER A 224 -3.67 -9.48 -15.54
N GLN A 225 -3.34 -10.65 -16.09
CA GLN A 225 -2.99 -10.79 -17.50
C GLN A 225 -4.16 -10.49 -18.43
N LEU A 226 -5.35 -10.99 -18.08
CA LEU A 226 -6.57 -10.82 -18.88
C LEU A 226 -7.15 -9.40 -18.77
N ALA A 227 -7.12 -8.82 -17.57
CA ALA A 227 -7.58 -7.47 -17.29
C ALA A 227 -6.50 -6.41 -17.58
N HIS A 228 -5.33 -6.82 -18.08
CA HIS A 228 -4.17 -5.98 -18.38
C HIS A 228 -3.69 -5.11 -17.21
N LEU A 229 -3.88 -5.58 -15.97
CA LEU A 229 -3.38 -4.89 -14.79
C LEU A 229 -1.86 -4.75 -14.84
N ALA A 230 -1.36 -3.61 -14.41
CA ALA A 230 0.05 -3.36 -14.25
C ALA A 230 0.58 -4.12 -13.04
N GLU A 231 1.73 -4.77 -13.23
CA GLU A 231 2.34 -5.67 -12.23
C GLU A 231 3.70 -5.16 -11.75
N ALA A 232 4.19 -4.06 -12.32
CA ALA A 232 5.49 -3.49 -11.99
C ALA A 232 5.57 -1.98 -12.29
N MET A 233 6.46 -1.30 -11.57
CA MET A 233 6.73 0.14 -11.69
C MET A 233 6.95 0.67 -13.12
N PRO A 234 7.62 -0.04 -14.06
CA PRO A 234 7.84 0.51 -15.40
C PRO A 234 6.57 0.96 -16.14
N ARG A 235 5.44 0.27 -15.97
CA ARG A 235 4.16 0.69 -16.57
C ARG A 235 3.66 2.02 -16.00
N PHE A 236 3.78 2.22 -14.68
CA PHE A 236 3.51 3.50 -14.04
C PHE A 236 4.41 4.60 -14.62
N ALA A 237 5.72 4.36 -14.73
CA ALA A 237 6.66 5.34 -15.25
C ALA A 237 6.36 5.74 -16.70
N ASP A 238 5.98 4.78 -17.55
CA ASP A 238 5.62 5.04 -18.96
C ASP A 238 4.35 5.91 -19.03
N MET A 239 3.32 5.57 -18.27
CA MET A 239 2.07 6.33 -18.27
C MET A 239 2.23 7.75 -17.70
N VAL A 240 2.93 7.89 -16.57
CA VAL A 240 3.22 9.20 -15.98
C VAL A 240 4.04 10.08 -16.92
N THR A 241 5.06 9.50 -17.58
CA THR A 241 5.87 10.23 -18.56
C THR A 241 5.01 10.71 -19.73
N TRP A 242 4.14 9.85 -20.26
CA TRP A 242 3.24 10.19 -21.34
C TRP A 242 2.25 11.30 -20.93
N LEU A 243 1.58 11.17 -19.78
CA LEU A 243 0.63 12.18 -19.29
C LEU A 243 1.28 13.56 -19.17
N ARG A 244 2.48 13.62 -18.60
CA ARG A 244 3.23 14.88 -18.44
C ARG A 244 3.63 15.49 -19.78
N ALA A 245 4.08 14.67 -20.73
CA ALA A 245 4.42 15.14 -22.08
C ALA A 245 3.21 15.77 -22.79
N HIS A 246 1.99 15.36 -22.42
CA HIS A 246 0.74 15.89 -22.94
C HIS A 246 0.11 16.96 -22.03
N GLY A 247 0.85 17.52 -21.07
CA GLY A 247 0.40 18.66 -20.27
C GLY A 247 -0.61 18.32 -19.17
N LEU A 248 -0.74 17.05 -18.79
CA LEU A 248 -1.52 16.60 -17.65
C LEU A 248 -0.64 16.54 -16.39
N ALA A 249 -1.22 16.83 -15.23
CA ALA A 249 -0.49 16.86 -13.97
C ALA A 249 -0.37 15.45 -13.34
N ALA A 250 0.51 14.62 -13.88
CA ALA A 250 1.01 13.42 -13.21
C ALA A 250 2.34 13.70 -12.47
N PRO A 251 2.73 12.93 -11.44
CA PRO A 251 3.90 13.20 -10.62
C PRO A 251 5.18 13.32 -11.45
N GLN A 252 6.02 14.33 -11.19
CA GLN A 252 7.35 14.34 -11.80
C GLN A 252 8.16 13.13 -11.34
N LEU A 253 8.88 12.48 -12.25
CA LEU A 253 9.83 11.42 -11.93
C LEU A 253 11.21 12.07 -11.72
N TYR A 254 11.66 12.18 -10.47
CA TYR A 254 12.97 12.74 -10.13
C TYR A 254 14.10 11.74 -10.40
N ALA A 255 13.88 10.45 -10.13
CA ALA A 255 14.81 9.37 -10.42
C ALA A 255 14.06 8.05 -10.65
N LEU A 256 14.66 7.12 -11.39
CA LEU A 256 14.08 5.81 -11.70
C LEU A 256 15.17 4.73 -11.72
N ASP A 257 14.86 3.58 -11.13
CA ASP A 257 15.52 2.31 -11.45
C ASP A 257 14.46 1.35 -11.98
N ARG A 258 14.36 1.27 -13.31
CA ARG A 258 13.37 0.43 -14.00
C ARG A 258 13.58 -1.06 -13.77
N ALA A 259 14.83 -1.50 -13.61
CA ALA A 259 15.14 -2.91 -13.43
C ALA A 259 14.84 -3.36 -12.01
N ALA A 260 15.19 -2.53 -11.02
CA ALA A 260 14.87 -2.80 -9.63
C ALA A 260 13.40 -2.51 -9.29
N GLY A 261 12.70 -1.65 -10.03
CA GLY A 261 11.33 -1.24 -9.72
C GLY A 261 11.25 -0.14 -8.67
N PHE A 262 12.20 0.81 -8.69
CA PHE A 262 12.21 1.97 -7.80
C PHE A 262 11.92 3.26 -8.55
N ALA A 263 11.16 4.16 -7.93
CA ALA A 263 10.94 5.50 -8.45
C ALA A 263 10.95 6.54 -7.33
N LEU A 264 11.51 7.70 -7.62
CA LEU A 264 11.44 8.88 -6.78
C LEU A 264 10.58 9.93 -7.47
N LEU A 265 9.55 10.41 -6.79
CA LEU A 265 8.40 11.08 -7.39
C LEU A 265 8.12 12.44 -6.72
N GLU A 266 7.52 13.37 -7.45
CA GLU A 266 6.85 14.54 -6.88
C GLU A 266 5.74 14.11 -5.92
N ASP A 267 5.69 14.72 -4.74
CA ASP A 267 4.59 14.55 -3.80
C ASP A 267 3.50 15.59 -4.07
N PHE A 268 2.29 15.14 -4.39
CA PHE A 268 1.12 16.02 -4.54
C PHE A 268 0.44 16.36 -3.22
N GLY A 269 0.85 15.76 -2.11
CA GLY A 269 0.20 15.90 -0.81
C GLY A 269 -1.07 15.05 -0.70
N ASP A 270 -1.83 15.28 0.37
CA ASP A 270 -2.92 14.38 0.79
C ASP A 270 -4.33 14.92 0.50
N ARG A 271 -4.44 16.02 -0.26
CA ARG A 271 -5.71 16.71 -0.54
C ARG A 271 -6.48 16.03 -1.66
N THR A 272 -6.93 14.81 -1.44
CA THR A 272 -7.78 14.11 -2.41
C THR A 272 -9.12 14.84 -2.58
N LEU A 273 -9.72 14.77 -3.76
CA LEU A 273 -11.06 15.32 -4.00
C LEU A 273 -12.10 14.67 -3.06
N ALA A 274 -11.91 13.42 -2.66
CA ALA A 274 -12.77 12.72 -1.70
C ALA A 274 -12.66 13.32 -0.29
N ALA A 275 -11.47 13.75 0.13
CA ALA A 275 -11.26 14.44 1.40
C ALA A 275 -11.84 15.86 1.35
N GLU A 276 -11.67 16.56 0.23
CA GLU A 276 -12.16 17.93 0.06
C GLU A 276 -13.69 18.00 -0.14
N ALA A 277 -14.30 17.02 -0.80
CA ALA A 277 -15.75 16.96 -0.98
C ALA A 277 -16.53 16.73 0.34
N ARG A 278 -15.84 16.45 1.45
CA ARG A 278 -16.44 16.37 2.79
C ARG A 278 -16.67 17.73 3.43
N PHE A 279 -16.19 18.82 2.83
CA PHE A 279 -16.55 20.16 3.30
C PHE A 279 -18.01 20.46 2.92
N ASP A 280 -18.83 20.91 3.88
CA ASP A 280 -20.28 21.22 3.77
C ASP A 280 -20.59 22.41 2.80
N LYS A 281 -19.83 22.57 1.72
CA LYS A 281 -19.94 23.63 0.72
C LYS A 281 -20.17 23.03 -0.66
N PRO A 282 -21.43 22.87 -1.10
CA PRO A 282 -21.77 22.31 -2.40
C PRO A 282 -21.10 23.00 -3.60
N LEU A 283 -20.80 24.29 -3.49
CA LEU A 283 -20.12 25.06 -4.54
C LEU A 283 -18.69 24.58 -4.79
N ASP A 284 -17.97 24.16 -3.76
CA ASP A 284 -16.59 23.67 -3.90
C ASP A 284 -16.57 22.32 -4.63
N GLN A 285 -17.55 21.45 -4.35
CA GLN A 285 -17.70 20.17 -5.04
C GLN A 285 -17.94 20.34 -6.55
N MET A 286 -18.82 21.25 -6.96
CA MET A 286 -19.05 21.51 -8.39
C MET A 286 -17.79 21.97 -9.10
N VAL A 287 -16.99 22.84 -8.46
CA VAL A 287 -15.70 23.29 -9.01
C VAL A 287 -14.72 22.13 -9.15
N PHE A 288 -14.63 21.25 -8.16
CA PHE A 288 -13.73 20.10 -8.22
C PHE A 288 -14.06 19.15 -9.37
N TYR A 289 -15.34 18.80 -9.54
CA TYR A 289 -15.75 17.93 -10.63
C TYR A 289 -15.67 18.62 -12.00
N PHE A 290 -15.90 19.94 -12.06
CA PHE A 290 -15.68 20.69 -13.29
C PHE A 290 -14.22 20.61 -13.75
N GLU A 291 -13.26 20.89 -12.86
CA GLU A 291 -11.82 20.78 -13.16
C GLU A 291 -11.39 19.35 -13.51
N ALA A 292 -11.99 18.35 -12.87
CA ALA A 292 -11.78 16.94 -13.21
C ALA A 292 -12.32 16.59 -14.61
N VAL A 293 -13.49 17.09 -15.00
CA VAL A 293 -14.03 16.86 -16.35
C VAL A 293 -13.22 17.61 -17.41
N GLU A 294 -12.80 18.85 -17.15
CA GLU A 294 -11.90 19.60 -18.06
C GLU A 294 -10.57 18.86 -18.28
N THR A 295 -10.06 18.21 -17.23
CA THR A 295 -8.86 17.36 -17.33
C THR A 295 -9.10 16.15 -18.26
N LEU A 296 -10.26 15.49 -18.17
CA LEU A 296 -10.63 14.39 -19.09
C LEU A 296 -10.81 14.88 -20.53
N LEU A 297 -11.46 16.04 -20.73
CA LEU A 297 -11.61 16.61 -22.07
C LEU A 297 -10.25 16.87 -22.73
N HIS A 298 -9.27 17.34 -21.97
CA HIS A 298 -7.90 17.53 -22.45
C HIS A 298 -7.18 16.21 -22.73
N LEU A 299 -7.33 15.20 -21.85
CA LEU A 299 -6.80 13.85 -22.05
C LEU A 299 -7.36 13.20 -23.32
N HIS A 300 -8.68 13.28 -23.53
CA HIS A 300 -9.38 12.66 -24.65
C HIS A 300 -9.17 13.39 -25.98
N ALA A 301 -8.58 14.58 -25.96
CA ALA A 301 -8.11 15.28 -27.15
C ALA A 301 -6.74 14.77 -27.66
N GLN A 302 -6.07 13.89 -26.91
CA GLN A 302 -4.79 13.28 -27.29
C GLN A 302 -5.01 11.91 -27.92
N ASP A 303 -4.12 11.52 -28.84
CA ASP A 303 -4.07 10.13 -29.32
C ASP A 303 -3.63 9.20 -28.19
N ALA A 304 -4.38 8.12 -27.96
CA ALA A 304 -4.00 7.12 -26.97
C ALA A 304 -2.63 6.48 -27.32
N PRO A 305 -1.70 6.35 -26.36
CA PRO A 305 -0.36 5.85 -26.65
C PRO A 305 -0.38 4.38 -27.07
N ASP A 306 0.53 4.02 -27.99
CA ASP A 306 0.62 2.68 -28.57
C ASP A 306 0.95 1.56 -27.56
N PHE A 307 1.53 1.91 -26.41
CA PHE A 307 1.84 0.93 -25.36
C PHE A 307 0.62 0.52 -24.53
N LEU A 308 -0.51 1.23 -24.62
CA LEU A 308 -1.72 0.85 -23.91
C LEU A 308 -2.41 -0.31 -24.61
N PRO A 309 -2.74 -1.39 -23.89
CA PRO A 309 -3.54 -2.45 -24.45
C PRO A 309 -4.99 -1.97 -24.68
N ALA A 310 -5.68 -2.63 -25.60
CA ALA A 310 -7.06 -2.31 -25.91
C ALA A 310 -7.98 -2.68 -24.74
N TYR A 311 -8.95 -1.81 -24.45
CA TYR A 311 -10.05 -2.11 -23.53
C TYR A 311 -11.23 -2.70 -24.30
N ASP A 312 -11.00 -3.87 -24.87
CA ASP A 312 -11.94 -4.55 -25.77
C ASP A 312 -13.00 -5.37 -25.01
N GLY A 313 -13.84 -6.09 -25.78
CA GLY A 313 -14.85 -6.95 -25.22
C GLY A 313 -14.32 -8.06 -24.32
N ALA A 314 -13.12 -8.58 -24.58
CA ALA A 314 -12.57 -9.68 -23.80
C ALA A 314 -12.20 -9.18 -22.40
N VAL A 315 -11.56 -8.01 -22.32
CA VAL A 315 -11.23 -7.36 -21.05
C VAL A 315 -12.50 -7.03 -20.26
N GLN A 316 -13.48 -6.37 -20.90
CA GLN A 316 -14.74 -5.99 -20.25
C GLN A 316 -15.56 -7.20 -19.78
N ALA A 317 -15.61 -8.29 -20.55
CA ALA A 317 -16.29 -9.52 -20.16
C ALA A 317 -15.66 -10.18 -18.92
N ILE A 318 -14.33 -10.13 -18.80
CA ILE A 318 -13.62 -10.64 -17.63
C ILE A 318 -13.88 -9.76 -16.40
N GLU A 319 -13.76 -8.45 -16.52
CA GLU A 319 -13.97 -7.53 -15.39
C GLU A 319 -15.41 -7.59 -14.85
N THR A 320 -16.38 -7.64 -15.75
CA THR A 320 -17.79 -7.75 -15.38
C THR A 320 -18.17 -9.14 -14.88
N SER A 321 -17.34 -10.18 -15.15
CA SER A 321 -17.56 -11.53 -14.59
C SER A 321 -17.40 -11.56 -13.06
N LEU A 322 -16.72 -10.58 -12.45
CA LEU A 322 -16.66 -10.45 -10.99
C LEU A 322 -18.05 -10.40 -10.34
N PHE A 323 -19.04 -9.81 -11.02
CA PHE A 323 -20.43 -9.83 -10.57
C PHE A 323 -20.97 -11.26 -10.45
N THR A 324 -20.77 -12.08 -11.49
CA THR A 324 -21.26 -13.46 -11.52
C THR A 324 -20.42 -14.45 -10.71
N ASP A 325 -19.13 -14.16 -10.53
CA ASP A 325 -18.16 -15.05 -9.88
C ASP A 325 -18.04 -14.79 -8.38
N TRP A 326 -18.28 -13.54 -7.93
CA TRP A 326 -18.08 -13.14 -6.54
C TRP A 326 -19.32 -12.53 -5.90
N TYR A 327 -19.93 -11.51 -6.53
CA TYR A 327 -21.05 -10.79 -5.92
C TYR A 327 -22.31 -11.64 -5.78
N LEU A 328 -22.73 -12.32 -6.86
CA LEU A 328 -23.90 -13.20 -6.82
C LEU A 328 -23.73 -14.34 -5.79
N PRO A 329 -22.60 -15.08 -5.76
CA PRO A 329 -22.36 -16.09 -4.73
C PRO A 329 -22.38 -15.53 -3.31
N HIS A 330 -21.82 -14.33 -3.08
CA HIS A 330 -21.91 -13.65 -1.79
C HIS A 330 -23.37 -13.38 -1.37
N CYS A 331 -24.24 -13.05 -2.33
CA CYS A 331 -25.68 -12.91 -2.12
C CYS A 331 -26.44 -14.26 -2.06
N GLY A 332 -25.76 -15.41 -2.08
CA GLY A 332 -26.38 -16.73 -2.06
C GLY A 332 -26.96 -17.19 -3.41
N VAL A 333 -26.57 -16.54 -4.52
CA VAL A 333 -27.01 -16.86 -5.87
C VAL A 333 -25.86 -17.47 -6.66
N THR A 334 -25.99 -18.72 -7.10
CA THR A 334 -24.96 -19.39 -7.92
C THR A 334 -25.44 -19.51 -9.37
N PRO A 335 -25.00 -18.62 -10.27
CA PRO A 335 -25.35 -18.75 -11.69
C PRO A 335 -24.70 -20.01 -12.29
N ASP A 336 -25.46 -20.71 -13.13
CA ASP A 336 -24.95 -21.87 -13.85
C ASP A 336 -23.97 -21.48 -14.96
N ALA A 337 -23.32 -22.48 -15.56
CA ALA A 337 -22.31 -22.25 -16.60
C ALA A 337 -22.90 -21.58 -17.85
N THR A 338 -24.17 -21.84 -18.16
CA THR A 338 -24.85 -21.23 -19.32
C THR A 338 -25.07 -19.74 -19.08
N ALA A 339 -25.60 -19.37 -17.92
CA ALA A 339 -25.83 -17.96 -17.55
C ALA A 339 -24.51 -17.17 -17.52
N LYS A 340 -23.43 -17.76 -16.99
CA LYS A 340 -22.09 -17.13 -17.02
C LYS A 340 -21.56 -16.94 -18.45
N ALA A 341 -21.75 -17.93 -19.32
CA ALA A 341 -21.33 -17.84 -20.72
C ALA A 341 -22.14 -16.78 -21.49
N GLU A 342 -23.46 -16.71 -21.28
CA GLU A 342 -24.33 -15.69 -21.87
C GLU A 342 -23.95 -14.27 -21.39
N TRP A 343 -23.70 -14.10 -20.08
CA TRP A 343 -23.22 -12.84 -19.51
C TRP A 343 -21.93 -12.36 -20.18
N ARG A 344 -20.92 -13.24 -20.27
CA ARG A 344 -19.65 -12.94 -20.95
C ARG A 344 -19.85 -12.60 -22.41
N ALA A 345 -20.71 -13.32 -23.13
CA ALA A 345 -20.99 -13.05 -24.54
C ALA A 345 -21.65 -11.67 -24.77
N ILE A 346 -22.53 -11.24 -23.86
CA ILE A 346 -23.14 -9.90 -23.91
C ILE A 346 -22.06 -8.83 -23.77
N TRP A 347 -21.21 -8.92 -22.75
CA TRP A 347 -20.17 -7.94 -22.48
C TRP A 347 -19.06 -7.95 -23.53
N GLN A 348 -18.69 -9.12 -24.05
CA GLN A 348 -17.78 -9.23 -25.19
C GLN A 348 -18.30 -8.40 -26.37
N LYS A 349 -19.55 -8.64 -26.77
CA LYS A 349 -20.13 -7.93 -27.90
C LYS A 349 -20.19 -6.42 -27.66
N LEU A 350 -20.65 -5.99 -26.48
CA LEU A 350 -20.76 -4.55 -26.16
C LEU A 350 -19.38 -3.87 -26.13
N GLY A 351 -18.37 -4.52 -25.55
CA GLY A 351 -17.02 -3.98 -25.50
C GLY A 351 -16.36 -3.96 -26.88
N ASP A 352 -16.61 -4.93 -27.75
CA ASP A 352 -16.13 -4.92 -29.14
C ASP A 352 -16.79 -3.79 -29.95
N ASP A 353 -18.09 -3.57 -29.77
CA ASP A 353 -18.82 -2.46 -30.40
C ASP A 353 -18.23 -1.09 -29.96
N LEU A 354 -17.89 -0.95 -28.67
CA LEU A 354 -17.23 0.25 -28.13
C LEU A 354 -15.79 0.38 -28.64
N ALA A 355 -15.05 -0.71 -28.74
CA ALA A 355 -13.66 -0.70 -29.20
C ALA A 355 -13.53 -0.33 -30.69
N ALA A 356 -14.59 -0.53 -31.48
CA ALA A 356 -14.67 -0.11 -32.87
C ALA A 356 -14.87 1.42 -33.05
N THR A 357 -15.12 2.17 -31.97
CA THR A 357 -15.29 3.63 -32.01
C THR A 357 -13.95 4.35 -31.84
N ASN A 358 -13.96 5.70 -31.76
CA ASN A 358 -12.73 6.44 -31.49
C ASN A 358 -12.23 6.14 -30.07
N GLN A 359 -11.02 5.59 -29.97
CA GLN A 359 -10.45 5.19 -28.70
C GLN A 359 -9.49 6.24 -28.13
N VAL A 360 -9.62 6.48 -26.83
CA VAL A 360 -8.80 7.40 -26.04
C VAL A 360 -8.10 6.64 -24.93
N ALA A 361 -7.15 7.30 -24.26
CA ALA A 361 -6.57 6.75 -23.03
C ALA A 361 -7.63 6.81 -21.91
N VAL A 362 -7.99 5.65 -21.36
CA VAL A 362 -8.86 5.53 -20.20
C VAL A 362 -8.01 5.20 -18.99
N LEU A 363 -8.09 5.99 -17.92
CA LEU A 363 -7.23 5.82 -16.72
C LEU A 363 -7.72 4.72 -15.77
N ARG A 364 -8.95 4.25 -15.98
CA ARG A 364 -9.71 3.32 -15.13
C ARG A 364 -10.04 3.82 -13.74
N ASP A 365 -9.03 4.13 -12.93
CA ASP A 365 -9.22 4.57 -11.55
C ASP A 365 -9.36 6.09 -11.44
N TYR A 366 -10.16 6.69 -12.33
CA TYR A 366 -10.45 8.12 -12.35
C TYR A 366 -11.57 8.49 -11.39
N HIS A 367 -11.29 8.47 -10.08
CA HIS A 367 -12.26 8.83 -9.05
C HIS A 367 -11.64 9.72 -7.96
N SER A 368 -12.50 10.33 -7.14
CA SER A 368 -12.13 11.41 -6.22
C SER A 368 -11.04 11.08 -5.19
N VAL A 369 -10.74 9.81 -4.93
CA VAL A 369 -9.65 9.39 -4.04
C VAL A 369 -8.29 9.49 -4.75
N ASN A 370 -8.24 9.24 -6.05
CA ASN A 370 -7.02 9.24 -6.89
C ASN A 370 -6.78 10.57 -7.62
N LEU A 371 -7.61 11.58 -7.32
CA LEU A 371 -7.48 12.94 -7.84
C LEU A 371 -7.05 13.86 -6.70
N ILE A 372 -5.88 14.49 -6.84
CA ILE A 372 -5.30 15.38 -5.82
C ILE A 372 -5.54 16.84 -6.19
N TRP A 373 -6.13 17.62 -5.29
CA TRP A 373 -6.34 19.04 -5.48
C TRP A 373 -5.04 19.85 -5.25
N ARG A 374 -4.59 20.54 -6.31
CA ARG A 374 -3.37 21.37 -6.29
C ARG A 374 -3.75 22.86 -6.26
N ASP A 375 -3.93 23.40 -5.06
CA ASP A 375 -4.41 24.77 -4.79
C ASP A 375 -3.59 25.90 -5.45
N GLN A 376 -2.28 25.71 -5.62
CA GLN A 376 -1.40 26.68 -6.28
C GLN A 376 -1.31 26.51 -7.81
N ALA A 377 -1.86 25.43 -8.38
CA ALA A 377 -1.87 25.23 -9.84
C ALA A 377 -2.98 26.07 -10.51
N GLN A 378 -3.21 25.93 -11.82
CA GLN A 378 -4.33 26.56 -12.52
C GLN A 378 -4.79 25.66 -13.68
N ALA A 379 -6.07 25.77 -14.05
CA ALA A 379 -6.70 25.04 -15.15
C ALA A 379 -6.38 23.53 -15.09
N ARG A 380 -6.05 22.91 -16.24
CA ARG A 380 -5.72 21.47 -16.36
C ARG A 380 -4.58 20.94 -15.47
N HIS A 381 -3.84 21.79 -14.76
CA HIS A 381 -2.82 21.38 -13.79
C HIS A 381 -3.35 21.30 -12.35
N ARG A 382 -4.61 21.71 -12.14
CA ARG A 382 -5.30 21.75 -10.85
C ARG A 382 -5.50 20.36 -10.26
N ILE A 383 -5.74 19.39 -11.12
CA ILE A 383 -6.00 18.00 -10.74
C ILE A 383 -4.71 17.20 -10.93
N GLY A 384 -4.10 16.81 -9.82
CA GLY A 384 -3.03 15.83 -9.78
C GLY A 384 -3.58 14.43 -10.01
N LEU A 385 -3.02 13.70 -10.96
CA LEU A 385 -3.40 12.34 -11.32
C LEU A 385 -2.44 11.35 -10.66
N ILE A 386 -2.95 10.46 -9.81
CA ILE A 386 -2.22 9.31 -9.29
C ILE A 386 -2.95 8.02 -9.70
N ASP A 387 -2.31 6.87 -9.46
CA ASP A 387 -2.91 5.55 -9.73
C ASP A 387 -3.32 5.33 -11.20
N VAL A 388 -2.43 5.73 -12.12
CA VAL A 388 -2.69 5.77 -13.57
C VAL A 388 -2.14 4.57 -14.35
N GLN A 389 -1.40 3.68 -13.69
CA GLN A 389 -0.63 2.60 -14.31
C GLN A 389 -1.47 1.53 -15.00
N ASP A 390 -2.75 1.40 -14.63
CA ASP A 390 -3.68 0.41 -15.18
C ASP A 390 -4.41 0.93 -16.42
N ALA A 391 -4.05 2.11 -16.92
CA ALA A 391 -4.68 2.73 -18.07
C ALA A 391 -4.74 1.80 -19.31
N LEU A 392 -5.80 1.98 -20.11
CA LEU A 392 -6.06 1.22 -21.33
C LEU A 392 -6.43 2.16 -22.48
N LYS A 393 -6.58 1.59 -23.68
CA LYS A 393 -7.12 2.28 -24.85
C LYS A 393 -8.59 1.90 -25.05
N GLY A 394 -9.51 2.81 -24.76
CA GLY A 394 -10.95 2.51 -24.63
C GLY A 394 -11.87 3.64 -25.05
N HIS A 395 -13.17 3.49 -24.78
CA HIS A 395 -14.17 4.51 -25.07
C HIS A 395 -14.13 5.64 -24.02
N ALA A 396 -14.21 6.89 -24.46
CA ALA A 396 -14.11 8.11 -23.64
C ALA A 396 -15.18 8.30 -22.54
N ALA A 397 -16.10 7.35 -22.38
CA ALA A 397 -17.17 7.41 -21.37
C ALA A 397 -16.81 6.64 -20.10
N TYR A 398 -15.81 5.76 -20.18
CA TYR A 398 -15.17 5.13 -19.05
C TYR A 398 -14.07 6.07 -18.56
#